data_AF-A0A370DST1-F1
#
_entry.id   AF-A0A370DST1-F1
#
_cell.length_a   1.000
_cell.length_b   1.000
_cell.length_c   1.000
_cell.angle_alpha   90.00
_cell.angle_beta   90.00
_cell.angle_gamma   90.00
#
_symmetry.space_group_name_H-M   'P 1'
#
loop_
_entity.id
_entity.type
_entity.pdbx_description
1 polymer ?
#
loop_
_entity_poly.entity_id
_entity_poly.type
_entity_poly.pdbx_seq_one_letter_code
_entity_poly.pdbx_strand_id
1 'polypeptide(L)'
;MTKTSYELAIMLLVTVSMTFMHAAQAVVIDFESATIGTDQTTDYIEDGFRLSVLVGDYDVNPSDAFIGDGQYLALERTNNGIEQSTVKIDMFGALFDFQSLVSSSFGGRITFSDGTSELFGDFLTEPVTVAFSGHTNLTWIELSSRSNDFFRVDNIALNIPEPSALILTALGLTGLGFARRRKNVQKNGGRS
;
A
#
# COMPACT_ATOMS: atom_id res chain seq x y z
N MET A 1 13.19 46.31 -20.29
CA MET A 1 11.82 45.77 -20.41
C MET A 1 11.83 44.24 -20.16
N THR A 2 12.42 43.81 -19.04
CA THR A 2 12.77 42.39 -18.76
C THR A 2 12.27 41.90 -17.39
N LYS A 3 11.72 42.79 -16.55
CA LYS A 3 11.27 42.48 -15.18
C LYS A 3 9.98 41.65 -15.14
N THR A 4 9.08 41.88 -16.09
CA THR A 4 7.76 41.23 -16.16
C THR A 4 7.83 39.73 -16.49
N SER A 5 8.87 39.28 -17.19
CA SER A 5 9.02 37.88 -17.63
C SER A 5 9.40 36.94 -16.49
N TYR A 6 10.19 37.41 -15.53
CA TYR A 6 10.63 36.62 -14.38
C TYR A 6 9.52 36.45 -13.34
N GLU A 7 8.72 37.50 -13.12
CA GLU A 7 7.59 37.45 -12.18
C GLU A 7 6.49 36.50 -12.66
N LEU A 8 6.21 36.46 -13.98
CA LEU A 8 5.26 35.51 -14.56
C LEU A 8 5.73 34.06 -14.45
N ALA A 9 7.02 33.81 -14.68
CA ALA A 9 7.60 32.46 -14.55
C ALA A 9 7.60 31.97 -13.10
N ILE A 10 7.84 32.86 -12.13
CA ILE A 10 7.77 32.51 -10.70
C ILE A 10 6.32 32.27 -10.27
N MET A 11 5.36 33.11 -10.69
CA MET A 11 3.95 32.85 -10.40
C MET A 11 3.48 31.52 -11.00
N LEU A 12 3.81 31.24 -12.27
CA LEU A 12 3.45 29.97 -12.91
C LEU A 12 4.07 28.78 -12.16
N LEU A 13 5.33 28.87 -11.74
CA LEU A 13 5.99 27.83 -10.97
C LEU A 13 5.30 27.61 -9.62
N VAL A 14 4.94 28.67 -8.89
CA VAL A 14 4.25 28.58 -7.59
C VAL A 14 2.84 28.01 -7.74
N THR A 15 2.08 28.43 -8.75
CA THR A 15 0.71 27.93 -8.99
C THR A 15 0.70 26.47 -9.47
N VAL A 16 1.65 26.08 -10.31
CA VAL A 16 1.86 24.68 -10.71
C VAL A 16 2.29 23.86 -9.48
N SER A 17 3.19 24.36 -8.64
CA SER A 17 3.62 23.64 -7.42
C SER A 17 2.49 23.44 -6.40
N MET A 18 1.58 24.40 -6.26
CA MET A 18 0.47 24.34 -5.30
C MET A 18 -0.69 23.44 -5.77
N THR A 19 -0.78 23.09 -7.05
CA THR A 19 -1.85 22.21 -7.58
C THR A 19 -1.52 20.71 -7.47
N PHE A 20 -0.28 20.35 -7.13
CA PHE A 20 0.17 18.97 -6.96
C PHE A 20 0.46 18.56 -5.52
N MET A 21 -0.06 19.31 -4.54
CA MET A 21 -0.18 18.81 -3.17
C MET A 21 -1.48 18.03 -3.03
N HIS A 22 -1.61 16.91 -3.76
CA HIS A 22 -2.60 15.91 -3.36
C HIS A 22 -2.00 15.09 -2.20
N ALA A 23 -2.87 14.57 -1.34
CA ALA A 23 -2.47 13.66 -0.29
C ALA A 23 -2.41 12.26 -0.86
N ALA A 24 -1.43 11.46 -0.42
CA ALA A 24 -1.38 10.05 -0.71
C ALA A 24 -2.75 9.39 -0.41
N GLN A 25 -3.23 8.57 -1.34
CA GLN A 25 -4.57 8.00 -1.25
C GLN A 25 -4.57 6.86 -0.24
N ALA A 26 -5.31 7.04 0.86
CA ALA A 26 -5.65 5.96 1.76
C ALA A 26 -6.63 5.00 1.06
N VAL A 27 -6.30 3.71 1.09
CA VAL A 27 -7.12 2.60 0.58
C VAL A 27 -7.39 1.67 1.75
N VAL A 28 -8.60 1.14 1.83
CA VAL A 28 -8.98 0.14 2.83
C VAL A 28 -9.48 -1.08 2.09
N ILE A 29 -8.90 -2.23 2.39
CA ILE A 29 -9.45 -3.52 1.96
C ILE A 29 -10.39 -3.99 3.08
N ASP A 30 -11.69 -4.02 2.81
CA ASP A 30 -12.75 -4.33 3.78
C ASP A 30 -13.52 -5.62 3.47
N PHE A 31 -13.22 -6.29 2.34
CA PHE A 31 -13.83 -7.55 1.94
C PHE A 31 -15.35 -7.52 1.72
N GLU A 32 -16.01 -6.35 1.71
CA GLU A 32 -17.46 -6.27 1.58
C GLU A 32 -17.98 -6.72 0.20
N SER A 33 -17.10 -6.69 -0.81
CA SER A 33 -17.39 -7.17 -2.15
C SER A 33 -17.08 -8.65 -2.36
N ALA A 34 -16.46 -9.31 -1.37
CA ALA A 34 -16.05 -10.69 -1.48
C ALA A 34 -17.26 -11.65 -1.44
N THR A 35 -17.09 -12.82 -2.03
CA THR A 35 -18.06 -13.91 -1.87
C THR A 35 -17.75 -14.65 -0.58
N ILE A 36 -18.69 -14.62 0.36
CA ILE A 36 -18.61 -15.41 1.60
C ILE A 36 -18.46 -16.89 1.26
N GLY A 37 -17.53 -17.56 1.94
CA GLY A 37 -17.30 -18.99 1.79
C GLY A 37 -15.96 -19.42 2.38
N THR A 38 -15.76 -20.73 2.46
CA THR A 38 -14.55 -21.36 2.98
C THR A 38 -13.65 -21.88 1.86
N ASP A 39 -12.40 -22.17 2.20
CA ASP A 39 -11.43 -22.86 1.34
C ASP A 39 -11.18 -22.12 0.00
N GLN A 40 -11.20 -20.78 0.04
CA GLN A 40 -11.00 -19.95 -1.13
C GLN A 40 -9.54 -20.03 -1.59
N THR A 41 -9.34 -20.32 -2.87
CA THR A 41 -8.00 -20.47 -3.47
C THR A 41 -7.75 -19.53 -4.65
N THR A 42 -8.78 -18.79 -5.08
CA THR A 42 -8.70 -17.84 -6.18
C THR A 42 -8.24 -16.46 -5.70
N ASP A 43 -7.64 -15.68 -6.59
CA ASP A 43 -7.26 -14.30 -6.29
C ASP A 43 -8.51 -13.46 -5.97
N TYR A 44 -8.45 -12.67 -4.90
CA TYR A 44 -9.39 -11.61 -4.58
C TYR A 44 -8.79 -10.26 -4.96
N ILE A 45 -9.58 -9.40 -5.61
CA ILE A 45 -9.12 -8.09 -6.11
C ILE A 45 -10.06 -7.01 -5.59
N GLU A 46 -9.49 -6.01 -4.92
CA GLU A 46 -10.21 -4.87 -4.35
C GLU A 46 -9.32 -3.64 -4.43
N ASP A 47 -9.88 -2.52 -4.90
CA ASP A 47 -9.22 -1.20 -4.90
C ASP A 47 -7.78 -1.17 -5.44
N GLY A 48 -7.49 -2.00 -6.44
CA GLY A 48 -6.18 -2.10 -7.09
C GLY A 48 -5.18 -3.02 -6.39
N PHE A 49 -5.57 -3.62 -5.28
CA PHE A 49 -4.82 -4.67 -4.60
C PHE A 49 -5.32 -6.05 -4.98
N ARG A 50 -4.40 -7.00 -4.99
CA ARG A 50 -4.67 -8.42 -5.16
C ARG A 50 -4.25 -9.17 -3.92
N LEU A 51 -5.16 -9.93 -3.34
CA LEU A 51 -4.91 -10.98 -2.39
C LEU A 51 -4.81 -12.31 -3.14
N SER A 52 -3.68 -13.00 -3.00
CA SER A 52 -3.38 -14.27 -3.68
C SER A 52 -2.95 -15.32 -2.67
N VAL A 53 -3.36 -16.57 -2.88
CA VAL A 53 -3.01 -17.68 -1.98
C VAL A 53 -1.61 -18.19 -2.30
N LEU A 54 -0.72 -18.20 -1.31
CA LEU A 54 0.62 -18.79 -1.41
C LEU A 54 0.64 -20.23 -0.93
N VAL A 55 -0.05 -20.51 0.18
CA VAL A 55 -0.14 -21.82 0.83
C VAL A 55 -1.55 -21.94 1.43
N GLY A 56 -2.15 -23.13 1.32
CA GLY A 56 -3.47 -23.41 1.88
C GLY A 56 -4.58 -22.72 1.11
N ASP A 57 -5.41 -21.98 1.84
CA ASP A 57 -6.60 -21.27 1.40
C ASP A 57 -6.88 -20.08 2.34
N TYR A 58 -7.99 -19.38 2.12
CA TYR A 58 -8.54 -18.44 3.07
C TYR A 58 -10.07 -18.55 3.11
N ASP A 59 -10.65 -18.10 4.20
CA ASP A 59 -12.09 -17.96 4.33
C ASP A 59 -12.48 -16.48 4.29
N VAL A 60 -13.65 -16.22 3.73
CA VAL A 60 -14.34 -14.94 3.89
C VAL A 60 -15.60 -15.22 4.69
N ASN A 61 -15.66 -14.65 5.88
CA ASN A 61 -16.76 -14.84 6.81
C ASN A 61 -17.64 -13.59 6.88
N PRO A 62 -18.94 -13.75 7.15
CA PRO A 62 -19.80 -12.61 7.45
C PRO A 62 -19.40 -11.95 8.76
N SER A 63 -19.96 -10.76 9.01
CA SER A 63 -19.81 -10.06 10.28
C SER A 63 -20.14 -10.93 11.49
N ASP A 64 -19.31 -10.80 12.53
CA ASP A 64 -19.47 -11.50 13.79
C ASP A 64 -19.00 -10.65 14.98
N ALA A 65 -19.27 -11.14 16.19
CA ALA A 65 -18.89 -10.44 17.40
C ALA A 65 -17.37 -10.32 17.62
N PHE A 66 -16.56 -11.05 16.84
CA PHE A 66 -15.11 -11.03 16.98
C PHE A 66 -14.47 -9.99 16.09
N ILE A 67 -14.92 -9.77 14.85
CA ILE A 67 -14.31 -8.77 13.96
C ILE A 67 -15.11 -7.47 13.85
N GLY A 68 -16.43 -7.53 14.04
CA GLY A 68 -17.31 -6.36 13.98
C GLY A 68 -18.35 -6.47 12.87
N ASP A 69 -18.81 -5.31 12.39
CA ASP A 69 -20.01 -5.19 11.55
C ASP A 69 -19.80 -5.54 10.06
N GLY A 70 -18.59 -5.95 9.65
CA GLY A 70 -18.23 -6.23 8.26
C GLY A 70 -17.76 -7.66 7.96
N GLN A 71 -17.68 -8.00 6.68
CA GLN A 71 -17.02 -9.23 6.22
C GLN A 71 -15.54 -9.22 6.59
N TYR A 72 -14.95 -10.41 6.76
CA TYR A 72 -13.56 -10.49 7.14
C TYR A 72 -12.84 -11.69 6.56
N LEU A 73 -11.53 -11.53 6.40
CA LEU A 73 -10.61 -12.58 6.01
C LEU A 73 -10.26 -13.42 7.24
N ALA A 74 -10.38 -14.74 7.14
CA ALA A 74 -9.85 -15.67 8.12
C ALA A 74 -8.83 -16.61 7.47
N LEU A 75 -7.67 -16.75 8.11
CA LEU A 75 -6.61 -17.66 7.70
C LEU A 75 -6.46 -18.75 8.74
N GLU A 76 -6.65 -20.00 8.35
CA GLU A 76 -6.52 -21.14 9.26
C GLU A 76 -5.22 -21.93 9.06
N ARG A 77 -5.06 -22.99 9.84
CA ARG A 77 -4.00 -23.97 9.64
C ARG A 77 -4.57 -25.13 8.83
N THR A 78 -4.48 -25.04 7.52
CA THR A 78 -4.97 -26.08 6.61
C THR A 78 -4.24 -27.43 6.81
N ASN A 79 -4.91 -28.51 6.41
CA ASN A 79 -4.41 -29.90 6.43
C ASN A 79 -4.10 -30.50 7.81
N ASN A 80 -5.12 -30.69 8.65
CA ASN A 80 -4.97 -31.29 10.00
C ASN A 80 -3.90 -30.59 10.85
N GLY A 81 -3.62 -29.33 10.50
CA GLY A 81 -2.65 -28.53 11.19
C GLY A 81 -1.19 -28.80 10.85
N ILE A 82 -0.87 -29.01 9.58
CA ILE A 82 0.54 -29.16 9.16
C ILE A 82 1.01 -27.93 8.37
N GLU A 83 0.09 -27.23 7.69
CA GLU A 83 0.42 -26.09 6.84
C GLU A 83 -0.29 -24.82 7.32
N GLN A 84 0.43 -23.69 7.31
CA GLN A 84 -0.08 -22.39 7.70
C GLN A 84 -0.64 -21.70 6.46
N SER A 85 -1.95 -21.44 6.42
CA SER A 85 -2.51 -20.66 5.32
C SER A 85 -1.83 -19.30 5.26
N THR A 86 -1.36 -18.98 4.06
CA THR A 86 -0.59 -17.78 3.80
C THR A 86 -1.11 -17.14 2.53
N VAL A 87 -1.50 -15.87 2.65
CA VAL A 87 -1.92 -15.05 1.52
C VAL A 87 -0.97 -13.88 1.35
N LYS A 88 -0.79 -13.47 0.11
CA LYS A 88 0.02 -12.31 -0.27
C LYS A 88 -0.88 -11.23 -0.82
N ILE A 89 -0.73 -10.02 -0.29
CA ILE A 89 -1.36 -8.81 -0.79
C ILE A 89 -0.31 -8.01 -1.55
N ASP A 90 -0.58 -7.70 -2.82
CA ASP A 90 0.28 -6.88 -3.67
C ASP A 90 -0.52 -5.95 -4.57
N MET A 91 0.14 -4.94 -5.14
CA MET A 91 -0.46 -3.95 -6.03
C MET A 91 0.07 -4.07 -7.47
N PHE A 92 0.17 -5.30 -7.99
CA PHE A 92 0.64 -5.60 -9.35
C PHE A 92 2.00 -4.98 -9.70
N GLY A 93 2.91 -4.92 -8.71
CA GLY A 93 4.26 -4.35 -8.84
C GLY A 93 4.38 -2.86 -8.51
N ALA A 94 3.28 -2.17 -8.20
CA ALA A 94 3.33 -0.83 -7.62
C ALA A 94 3.76 -0.87 -6.14
N LEU A 95 4.20 0.29 -5.65
CA LEU A 95 4.60 0.48 -4.26
C LEU A 95 3.42 0.99 -3.42
N PHE A 96 3.36 0.56 -2.17
CA PHE A 96 2.40 1.04 -1.18
C PHE A 96 3.03 1.09 0.21
N ASP A 97 2.40 1.83 1.13
CA ASP A 97 2.74 1.85 2.54
C ASP A 97 1.65 1.13 3.32
N PHE A 98 2.05 0.35 4.33
CA PHE A 98 1.12 -0.37 5.21
C PHE A 98 0.87 0.45 6.47
N GLN A 99 -0.40 0.72 6.80
CA GLN A 99 -0.77 1.65 7.88
C GLN A 99 -1.38 0.91 9.08
N SER A 100 -2.41 0.11 8.85
CA SER A 100 -3.10 -0.60 9.94
C SER A 100 -3.91 -1.78 9.42
N LEU A 101 -4.34 -2.63 10.34
CA LEU A 101 -5.44 -3.55 10.11
C LEU A 101 -6.30 -3.67 11.38
N VAL A 102 -7.52 -4.18 11.25
CA VAL A 102 -8.32 -4.67 12.36
C VAL A 102 -8.09 -6.17 12.49
N SER A 103 -7.76 -6.62 13.70
CA SER A 103 -7.69 -8.05 14.00
C SER A 103 -8.27 -8.34 15.37
N SER A 104 -8.87 -9.51 15.52
CA SER A 104 -9.41 -10.02 16.78
C SER A 104 -8.83 -11.36 17.19
N SER A 105 -7.66 -11.69 16.63
CA SER A 105 -7.33 -13.08 16.43
C SER A 105 -5.96 -13.52 16.95
N PHE A 106 -5.80 -14.84 16.93
CA PHE A 106 -4.82 -15.64 17.63
C PHE A 106 -3.62 -15.93 16.73
N GLY A 107 -2.45 -15.43 17.10
CA GLY A 107 -1.18 -15.93 16.57
C GLY A 107 -1.08 -15.83 15.05
N GLY A 108 -1.10 -14.61 14.52
CA GLY A 108 -0.80 -14.31 13.12
C GLY A 108 0.65 -13.85 12.92
N ARG A 109 1.07 -13.75 11.66
CA ARG A 109 2.28 -13.04 11.27
C ARG A 109 2.05 -12.28 9.98
N ILE A 110 2.54 -11.05 9.96
CA ILE A 110 2.70 -10.26 8.74
C ILE A 110 4.17 -10.28 8.36
N THR A 111 4.49 -10.68 7.13
CA THR A 111 5.83 -10.52 6.54
C THR A 111 5.77 -9.40 5.51
N PHE A 112 6.77 -8.53 5.51
CA PHE A 112 6.85 -7.40 4.60
C PHE A 112 7.91 -7.63 3.53
N SER A 113 7.74 -7.01 2.36
CA SER A 113 8.70 -7.13 1.26
C SER A 113 10.11 -6.61 1.54
N ASP A 114 10.30 -5.86 2.63
CA ASP A 114 11.62 -5.42 3.12
C ASP A 114 12.35 -6.49 3.96
N GLY A 115 11.71 -7.65 4.17
CA GLY A 115 12.23 -8.78 4.94
C GLY A 115 11.91 -8.73 6.43
N THR A 116 11.24 -7.68 6.92
CA THR A 116 10.79 -7.61 8.31
C THR A 116 9.51 -8.41 8.52
N SER A 117 9.19 -8.70 9.78
CA SER A 117 7.93 -9.38 10.13
C SER A 117 7.43 -8.94 11.49
N GLU A 118 6.12 -8.90 11.64
CA GLU A 118 5.44 -8.62 12.89
C GLU A 118 4.56 -9.80 13.30
N LEU A 119 4.59 -10.12 14.59
CA LEU A 119 3.84 -11.24 15.17
C LEU A 119 2.65 -10.70 15.93
N PHE A 120 1.48 -11.27 15.67
CA PHE A 120 0.29 -11.01 16.44
C PHE A 120 0.25 -11.96 17.63
N GLY A 121 -0.08 -11.42 18.80
CA GLY A 121 -0.17 -12.18 20.04
C GLY A 121 -1.26 -13.25 20.01
N ASP A 122 -1.21 -14.15 20.97
CA ASP A 122 -2.07 -15.34 21.00
C ASP A 122 -3.50 -15.06 21.48
N PHE A 123 -3.87 -13.83 21.87
CA PHE A 123 -5.22 -13.56 22.38
C PHE A 123 -5.64 -12.09 22.28
N LEU A 124 -6.66 -11.81 21.46
CA LEU A 124 -7.48 -10.61 21.53
C LEU A 124 -8.92 -11.05 21.81
N THR A 125 -9.56 -10.52 22.84
CA THR A 125 -10.97 -10.82 23.15
C THR A 125 -11.94 -10.01 22.31
N GLU A 126 -11.45 -8.97 21.67
CA GLU A 126 -12.21 -7.95 20.96
C GLU A 126 -11.41 -7.55 19.71
N PRO A 127 -12.07 -7.07 18.64
CA PRO A 127 -11.37 -6.52 17.49
C PRO A 127 -10.57 -5.27 17.88
N VAL A 128 -9.30 -5.23 17.46
CA VAL A 128 -8.37 -4.13 17.72
C VAL A 128 -7.77 -3.66 16.41
N THR A 129 -7.76 -2.34 16.21
CA THR A 129 -6.95 -1.72 15.17
C THR A 129 -5.49 -1.72 15.59
N VAL A 130 -4.66 -2.49 14.88
CA VAL A 130 -3.21 -2.51 15.06
C VAL A 130 -2.60 -1.55 14.04
N ALA A 131 -1.97 -0.49 14.54
CA ALA A 131 -1.29 0.51 13.72
C ALA A 131 0.19 0.18 13.58
N PHE A 132 0.71 0.44 12.39
CA PHE A 132 2.06 0.11 11.97
C PHE A 132 2.79 1.40 11.56
N SER A 133 4.07 1.49 11.88
CA SER A 133 4.89 2.65 11.53
C SER A 133 6.17 2.23 10.85
N GLY A 134 6.53 2.90 9.76
CA GLY A 134 7.81 2.67 9.06
C GLY A 134 7.75 1.68 7.89
N HIS A 135 6.62 0.99 7.71
CA HIS A 135 6.38 0.06 6.60
C HIS A 135 5.98 0.79 5.33
N THR A 136 6.97 1.35 4.64
CA THR A 136 6.79 2.20 3.44
C THR A 136 7.46 1.61 2.21
N ASN A 137 6.98 1.98 1.03
CA ASN A 137 7.53 1.53 -0.26
C ASN A 137 7.59 -0.01 -0.39
N LEU A 138 6.55 -0.68 0.10
CA LEU A 138 6.41 -2.12 0.01
C LEU A 138 5.90 -2.53 -1.37
N THR A 139 6.35 -3.68 -1.85
CA THR A 139 5.84 -4.31 -3.08
C THR A 139 4.81 -5.39 -2.79
N TRP A 140 4.84 -5.95 -1.57
CA TRP A 140 3.90 -6.94 -1.08
C TRP A 140 3.94 -7.01 0.45
N ILE A 141 2.86 -7.55 1.02
CA ILE A 141 2.81 -8.09 2.38
C ILE A 141 2.26 -9.51 2.33
N GLU A 142 2.65 -10.35 3.29
CA GLU A 142 2.10 -11.68 3.47
C GLU A 142 1.44 -11.78 4.83
N LEU A 143 0.21 -12.27 4.86
CA LEU A 143 -0.52 -12.61 6.07
C LEU A 143 -0.47 -14.12 6.23
N SER A 144 -0.03 -14.62 7.39
CA SER A 144 0.03 -16.06 7.66
C SER A 144 -0.54 -16.39 9.05
N SER A 145 -1.28 -17.49 9.13
CA SER A 145 -1.67 -18.07 10.42
C SER A 145 -0.44 -18.70 11.10
N ARG A 146 -0.38 -18.69 12.43
CA ARG A 146 0.66 -19.40 13.20
C ARG A 146 0.10 -20.29 14.30
N SER A 147 -1.16 -20.10 14.67
CA SER A 147 -1.84 -20.88 15.70
C SER A 147 -2.66 -22.02 15.08
N ASN A 148 -3.30 -22.83 15.92
CA ASN A 148 -4.33 -23.80 15.49
C ASN A 148 -5.70 -23.14 15.32
N ASP A 149 -5.77 -21.82 15.50
CA ASP A 149 -6.97 -21.01 15.38
C ASP A 149 -6.81 -20.08 14.17
N PHE A 150 -7.87 -19.33 13.87
CA PHE A 150 -7.89 -18.42 12.75
C PHE A 150 -7.09 -17.15 13.05
N PHE A 151 -6.27 -16.71 12.08
CA PHE A 151 -5.82 -15.33 11.99
C PHE A 151 -6.86 -14.55 11.18
N ARG A 152 -7.65 -13.73 11.88
CA ARG A 152 -8.78 -12.96 11.35
C ARG A 152 -8.37 -11.51 11.16
N VAL A 153 -8.64 -10.98 9.98
CA VAL A 153 -8.20 -9.65 9.55
C VAL A 153 -9.32 -8.97 8.78
N ASP A 154 -9.48 -7.68 9.04
CA ASP A 154 -10.38 -6.80 8.32
C ASP A 154 -9.76 -5.38 8.25
N ASN A 155 -10.35 -4.50 7.45
CA ASN A 155 -10.05 -3.08 7.38
C ASN A 155 -8.54 -2.80 7.22
N ILE A 156 -7.93 -3.44 6.23
CA ILE A 156 -6.50 -3.32 5.96
C ILE A 156 -6.25 -1.95 5.31
N ALA A 157 -5.72 -1.02 6.09
CA ALA A 157 -5.43 0.33 5.66
C ALA A 157 -4.04 0.43 5.02
N LEU A 158 -4.04 0.93 3.80
CA LEU A 158 -2.90 1.06 2.91
C LEU A 158 -2.82 2.50 2.40
N ASN A 159 -1.64 2.92 1.98
CA ASN A 159 -1.45 4.22 1.38
C ASN A 159 -0.62 4.08 0.11
N ILE A 160 -1.06 4.69 -0.99
CA ILE A 160 -0.34 4.61 -2.27
C ILE A 160 0.45 5.91 -2.48
N PRO A 161 1.79 5.88 -2.52
CA PRO A 161 2.60 7.04 -2.85
C PRO A 161 2.26 7.59 -4.23
N GLU A 162 2.14 8.91 -4.35
CA GLU A 162 1.67 9.53 -5.60
C GLU A 162 2.60 9.29 -6.80
N PRO A 163 2.10 8.69 -7.90
CA PRO A 163 2.89 8.54 -9.12
C PRO A 163 3.29 9.88 -9.76
N SER A 164 2.45 10.90 -9.59
CA SER A 164 2.61 12.25 -10.17
C SER A 164 3.83 12.99 -9.63
N ALA A 165 4.14 12.87 -8.33
CA ALA A 165 5.27 13.54 -7.71
C ALA A 165 6.62 13.09 -8.31
N LEU A 166 6.75 11.79 -8.62
CA LEU A 166 7.94 11.24 -9.27
C LEU A 166 8.07 11.74 -10.72
N ILE A 167 6.97 11.77 -11.47
CA ILE A 167 6.94 12.27 -12.85
C ILE A 167 7.28 13.76 -12.89
N LEU A 168 6.69 14.57 -12.01
CA LEU A 168 6.96 16.00 -11.90
C LEU A 168 8.40 16.29 -11.47
N THR A 169 8.95 15.49 -10.55
CA THR A 169 10.36 15.60 -10.15
C THR A 169 11.28 15.25 -11.32
N ALA A 170 11.01 14.16 -12.03
CA ALA A 170 11.77 13.75 -13.22
C ALA A 170 11.70 14.80 -14.34
N LEU A 171 10.52 15.37 -14.59
CA LEU A 171 10.31 16.45 -15.56
C LEU A 171 11.02 17.74 -15.12
N GLY A 172 10.96 18.09 -13.84
CA GLY A 172 11.66 19.24 -13.27
C GLY A 172 13.17 19.14 -13.41
N LEU A 173 13.75 17.98 -13.06
CA LEU A 173 15.18 17.70 -13.24
C LEU A 173 15.59 17.73 -14.72
N THR A 174 14.77 17.15 -15.59
CA THR A 174 14.98 17.17 -17.04
C THR A 174 14.97 18.61 -17.58
N GLY A 175 14.00 19.42 -17.18
CA GLY A 175 13.90 20.83 -17.53
C GLY A 175 15.10 21.65 -17.06
N LEU A 176 15.57 21.44 -15.82
CA LEU A 176 16.79 22.05 -15.29
C LEU A 176 18.03 21.67 -16.10
N GLY A 177 18.14 20.41 -16.52
CA GLY A 177 19.21 19.92 -17.39
C GLY A 177 19.27 20.66 -18.73
N PHE A 178 18.12 20.82 -19.40
CA PHE A 178 18.04 21.57 -20.65
C PHE A 178 18.32 23.07 -20.48
N ALA A 179 17.84 23.68 -19.38
CA ALA A 179 18.12 25.09 -19.07
C ALA A 179 19.62 25.36 -18.88
N ARG A 180 20.35 24.44 -18.24
CA ARG A 180 21.80 24.55 -18.03
C ARG A 180 22.59 24.47 -19.34
N ARG A 181 22.17 23.64 -20.30
CA ARG A 181 22.81 23.54 -21.62
C ARG A 181 22.67 24.81 -22.45
N ARG A 182 21.52 25.48 -22.39
CA ARG A 182 21.27 26.73 -23.15
C ARG A 182 22.17 27.89 -22.72
N LYS A 183 22.50 28.00 -21.43
CA LYS A 183 23.41 29.03 -20.89
C LYS A 183 24.84 28.89 -21.40
N ASN A 184 25.32 27.67 -21.66
CA ASN A 184 26.67 27.45 -22.14
C ASN A 184 26.83 27.73 -23.65
N VAL A 185 25.77 27.52 -24.44
CA VAL A 185 25.79 27.83 -25.89
C VAL A 185 25.84 29.34 -26.15
N GLN A 186 25.12 30.14 -25.36
CA GLN A 186 25.16 31.61 -25.50
C GLN A 186 26.50 32.24 -25.10
N LYS A 187 27.27 31.63 -24.18
CA LYS A 187 28.61 32.15 -23.79
C LYS A 187 29.67 31.94 -24.88
N ASN A 188 29.49 30.99 -25.79
CA ASN A 188 30.48 30.64 -26.81
C ASN A 188 30.15 31.16 -28.22
N GLY A 189 28.95 31.69 -28.47
CA GLY A 189 28.51 32.17 -29.79
C GLY A 189 28.77 33.65 -30.10
N GLY A 190 29.44 34.40 -29.21
CA GLY A 190 29.62 35.86 -29.32
C GLY A 190 30.99 36.33 -29.85
N ARG A 191 31.76 35.46 -30.50
CA ARG A 191 33.04 35.84 -31.15
C ARG A 191 32.99 35.45 -32.62
N SER A 192 32.48 36.36 -33.45
CA SER A 192 32.79 36.47 -34.87
C SER A 192 32.76 37.94 -35.24
#